data_AF-R9K295-F1
#
_entry.id   AF-R9K295-F1
#
_cell.length_a   1.000
_cell.length_b   1.000
_cell.length_c   1.000
_cell.angle_alpha   90.00
_cell.angle_beta   90.00
_cell.angle_gamma   90.00
#
_symmetry.space_group_name_H-M   'P 1'
#
loop_
_entity.id
_entity.type
_entity.pdbx_description
1 polymer ?
#
loop_
_entity_poly.entity_id
_entity_poly.type
_entity_poly.pdbx_seq_one_letter_code
_entity_poly.pdbx_strand_id
1 'polypeptide(L)'
;MTEKTLEKANEIKKELDSARGIYDGLEELQKMCWGNAGEVAARKFYVEVREGDVFKKRERVTPEAAKTALEKVMKGIATEIEGLESRLEELH
;
A
#
# COMPACT_ATOMS: atom_id res chain seq x y z
N MET A 1 -0.82 -9.85 32.81
CA MET A 1 -0.47 -10.20 31.41
C MET A 1 -0.01 -11.66 31.39
N THR A 2 -0.58 -12.50 30.51
CA THR A 2 -0.15 -13.91 30.38
C THR A 2 0.92 -14.05 29.30
N GLU A 3 1.73 -15.12 29.33
CA GLU A 3 2.74 -15.41 28.29
C GLU A 3 2.11 -15.44 26.87
N LYS A 4 0.91 -16.00 26.76
CA LYS A 4 0.10 -15.99 25.52
C LYS A 4 -0.35 -14.59 25.09
N THR A 5 -0.55 -13.66 26.03
CA THR A 5 -0.89 -12.25 25.73
C THR A 5 0.33 -11.53 25.14
N LEU A 6 1.52 -11.79 25.69
CA LEU A 6 2.78 -11.22 25.22
C LEU A 6 3.18 -11.72 23.83
N GLU A 7 3.00 -13.02 23.55
CA GLU A 7 3.22 -13.57 22.20
C GLU A 7 2.31 -12.90 21.17
N LYS A 8 1.01 -12.80 21.44
CA LYS A 8 0.06 -12.12 20.54
C LYS A 8 0.39 -10.65 20.32
N ALA A 9 0.78 -9.94 21.36
CA ALA A 9 1.20 -8.54 21.24
C ALA A 9 2.45 -8.40 20.36
N ASN A 10 3.40 -9.32 20.47
CA ASN A 10 4.60 -9.35 19.63
C ASN A 10 4.29 -9.67 18.16
N GLU A 11 3.35 -10.57 17.88
CA GLU A 11 2.89 -10.88 16.52
C GLU A 11 2.22 -9.66 15.88
N ILE A 12 1.28 -9.03 16.57
CA ILE A 12 0.58 -7.83 16.10
C ILE A 12 1.59 -6.70 15.84
N LYS A 13 2.59 -6.54 16.72
CA LYS A 13 3.64 -5.53 16.52
C LYS A 13 4.46 -5.76 15.25
N LYS A 14 4.80 -7.02 14.94
CA LYS A 14 5.52 -7.34 13.69
C LYS A 14 4.67 -7.04 12.45
N GLU A 15 3.38 -7.37 12.49
CA GLU A 15 2.45 -7.05 11.42
C GLU A 15 2.34 -5.52 11.24
N LEU A 16 2.24 -4.78 12.35
CA LEU A 16 2.18 -3.32 12.36
C LEU A 16 3.43 -2.67 11.75
N ASP A 17 4.62 -3.12 12.17
CA ASP A 17 5.89 -2.61 11.65
C ASP A 17 6.02 -2.91 10.14
N SER A 18 5.57 -4.08 9.68
CA SER A 18 5.52 -4.43 8.27
C SER A 18 4.56 -3.54 7.48
N ALA A 19 3.33 -3.32 7.98
CA ALA A 19 2.32 -2.50 7.33
C ALA A 19 2.79 -1.04 7.21
N ARG A 20 3.40 -0.49 8.27
CA ARG A 20 4.01 0.84 8.27
C ARG A 20 5.15 0.95 7.24
N GLY A 21 6.04 -0.05 7.20
CA GLY A 21 7.12 -0.08 6.20
C GLY A 21 6.61 -0.09 4.76
N ILE A 22 5.52 -0.83 4.47
CA ILE A 22 4.88 -0.82 3.15
C ILE A 22 4.26 0.56 2.86
N TYR A 23 3.54 1.14 3.83
CA TYR A 23 2.93 2.45 3.69
C TYR A 23 3.96 3.53 3.39
N ASP A 24 5.04 3.59 4.16
CA ASP A 24 6.13 4.55 4.00
C ASP A 24 6.79 4.43 2.62
N GLY A 25 7.05 3.18 2.18
CA GLY A 25 7.61 2.93 0.84
C GLY A 25 6.68 3.38 -0.29
N LEU A 26 5.37 3.18 -0.15
CA LEU A 26 4.39 3.67 -1.13
C LEU A 26 4.29 5.19 -1.11
N GLU A 27 4.36 5.81 0.05
CA GLU A 27 4.33 7.27 0.20
C GLU A 27 5.56 7.92 -0.45
N GLU A 28 6.75 7.33 -0.28
CA GLU A 28 7.97 7.78 -0.93
C GLU A 28 7.88 7.64 -2.46
N LEU A 29 7.40 6.50 -2.96
CA LEU A 29 7.15 6.28 -4.39
C LEU A 29 6.15 7.27 -4.97
N GLN A 30 5.06 7.53 -4.23
CA GLN A 30 4.07 8.56 -4.56
C GLN A 30 4.73 9.94 -4.68
N LYS A 31 5.53 10.36 -3.70
CA LYS A 31 6.23 11.66 -3.70
C LYS A 31 7.14 11.80 -4.92
N MET A 32 7.87 10.73 -5.26
CA MET A 32 8.71 10.69 -6.47
C MET A 32 7.90 10.79 -7.78
N CYS A 33 6.69 10.24 -7.81
CA CYS A 33 5.86 10.19 -9.02
C CYS A 33 5.03 11.47 -9.27
N TRP A 34 4.54 12.13 -8.22
CA TRP A 34 3.61 13.26 -8.32
C TRP A 34 4.26 14.63 -8.08
N GLY A 35 5.52 14.66 -7.61
CA GLY A 35 6.24 15.89 -7.32
C GLY A 35 5.49 16.80 -6.33
N ASN A 36 5.90 18.07 -6.26
CA ASN A 36 5.42 19.00 -5.25
C ASN A 36 3.98 19.50 -5.46
N ALA A 37 3.41 19.26 -6.65
CA ALA A 37 2.07 19.74 -7.01
C ALA A 37 0.95 18.74 -6.67
N GLY A 38 1.28 17.50 -6.29
CA GLY A 38 0.26 16.46 -6.05
C GLY A 38 -0.50 16.04 -7.33
N GLU A 39 -0.01 16.46 -8.49
CA GLU A 39 -0.55 16.13 -9.80
C GLU A 39 0.31 15.07 -10.47
N VAL A 40 -0.34 14.06 -11.04
CA VAL A 40 0.38 13.07 -11.83
C VAL A 40 0.77 13.73 -13.14
N ALA A 41 2.06 13.83 -13.42
CA ALA A 41 2.53 14.30 -14.71
C ALA A 41 1.81 13.51 -15.83
N ALA A 42 1.35 14.21 -16.87
CA ALA A 42 0.60 13.63 -17.99
C ALA A 42 1.47 12.65 -18.82
N ARG A 43 1.80 11.51 -18.22
CA ARG A 43 2.59 10.42 -18.80
C ARG A 43 1.59 9.33 -19.23
N LYS A 44 1.69 8.90 -20.48
CA LYS A 44 0.84 7.83 -21.01
C LYS A 44 1.45 6.49 -20.59
N PHE A 45 0.80 5.78 -19.67
CA PHE A 45 1.21 4.44 -19.27
C PHE A 45 0.41 3.40 -20.06
N TYR A 46 1.10 2.39 -20.57
CA TYR A 46 0.48 1.22 -21.19
C TYR A 46 0.89 0.01 -20.37
N VAL A 47 -0.09 -0.72 -19.86
CA VAL A 47 0.16 -2.03 -19.26
C VAL A 47 0.11 -3.07 -20.37
N GLU A 48 1.20 -3.80 -20.54
CA GLU A 48 1.29 -4.94 -21.45
C GLU A 48 1.10 -6.22 -20.65
N VAL A 49 0.02 -6.96 -20.95
CA VAL A 49 -0.21 -8.29 -20.38
C VAL A 49 0.23 -9.33 -21.41
N ARG A 50 1.25 -10.11 -21.06
CA ARG A 50 1.78 -11.22 -21.86
C ARG A 50 1.58 -12.54 -21.12
N GLU A 51 1.29 -13.59 -21.87
CA GLU A 51 1.28 -14.97 -21.39
C GLU A 51 2.18 -15.80 -22.32
N GLY A 52 3.36 -16.16 -21.83
CA GLY A 52 4.43 -16.68 -22.69
C GLY A 52 4.85 -15.65 -23.76
N ASP A 53 5.03 -16.11 -24.99
CA ASP A 53 5.38 -15.26 -26.14
C ASP A 53 4.17 -14.58 -26.80
N VAL A 54 2.95 -14.80 -26.28
CA VAL A 54 1.71 -14.28 -26.86
C VAL A 54 1.33 -12.96 -26.21
N PHE A 55 1.21 -11.92 -27.03
CA PHE A 55 0.67 -10.62 -26.62
C PHE A 55 -0.85 -10.71 -26.45
N LYS A 56 -1.36 -10.51 -25.24
CA LYS A 56 -2.79 -10.67 -24.93
C LYS A 56 -3.58 -9.37 -24.96
N LYS A 57 -3.04 -8.28 -24.39
CA LYS A 57 -3.77 -7.00 -24.29
C LYS A 57 -2.82 -5.83 -24.01
N ARG A 58 -3.11 -4.68 -24.62
CA ARG A 58 -2.59 -3.36 -24.21
C ARG A 58 -3.70 -2.58 -23.54
N GLU A 59 -3.50 -2.15 -22.31
CA GLU A 59 -4.46 -1.29 -21.62
C GLU A 59 -3.82 0.06 -21.34
N ARG A 60 -4.47 1.14 -21.79
CA ARG A 60 -4.04 2.49 -21.47
C ARG A 60 -4.45 2.76 -20.02
N VAL A 61 -3.46 3.04 -19.18
CA VAL A 61 -3.68 3.53 -17.82
C VAL A 61 -3.46 5.03 -17.83
N THR A 62 -4.50 5.78 -17.47
CA THR A 62 -4.34 7.22 -17.33
C THR A 62 -3.61 7.53 -16.02
N PRO A 63 -2.84 8.64 -15.97
CA PRO A 63 -2.24 9.14 -14.74
C PRO A 63 -3.22 9.19 -13.56
N GLU A 64 -4.47 9.60 -13.81
CA GLU A 64 -5.53 9.71 -12.81
C GLU A 64 -6.00 8.33 -12.34
N ALA A 65 -6.12 7.35 -13.24
CA ALA A 65 -6.46 5.99 -12.87
C ALA A 65 -5.37 5.36 -11.99
N ALA A 66 -4.10 5.62 -12.31
CA ALA A 66 -2.97 5.18 -11.50
C ALA A 66 -2.96 5.86 -10.11
N LYS A 67 -3.27 7.17 -10.06
CA LYS A 67 -3.44 7.92 -8.80
C LYS A 67 -4.50 7.30 -7.91
N THR A 68 -5.72 7.15 -8.43
CA THR A 68 -6.85 6.58 -7.70
C THR A 68 -6.54 5.16 -7.21
N ALA A 69 -5.87 4.35 -8.03
CA ALA A 69 -5.49 3.00 -7.63
C ALA A 69 -4.49 3.00 -6.46
N LEU A 70 -3.44 3.84 -6.53
CA LEU A 70 -2.45 3.94 -5.46
C LEU A 70 -3.06 4.51 -4.16
N GLU A 71 -3.85 5.57 -4.25
CA GLU A 71 -4.56 6.16 -3.10
C GLU A 71 -5.48 5.13 -2.43
N LYS A 72 -6.16 4.29 -3.22
CA LYS A 72 -7.00 3.20 -2.70
C LYS A 72 -6.19 2.15 -1.94
N VAL A 73 -5.02 1.77 -2.45
CA VAL A 73 -4.12 0.80 -1.80
C VAL A 73 -3.59 1.39 -0.49
N MET A 74 -3.09 2.63 -0.52
CA MET A 74 -2.58 3.31 0.67
C MET A 74 -3.67 3.48 1.75
N LYS A 75 -4.89 3.82 1.35
CA LYS A 75 -6.03 3.87 2.28
C LYS A 75 -6.33 2.51 2.91
N GLY A 76 -6.26 1.43 2.13
CA GLY A 76 -6.45 0.07 2.64
C GLY A 76 -5.42 -0.29 3.71
N ILE A 77 -4.14 0.02 3.46
CA ILE A 77 -3.04 -0.21 4.41
C ILE A 77 -3.22 0.66 5.67
N ALA A 78 -3.63 1.92 5.52
CA ALA A 78 -3.90 2.79 6.67
C ALA A 78 -5.00 2.22 7.58
N THR A 79 -6.10 1.72 7.01
CA THR A 79 -7.15 1.04 7.78
C THR A 79 -6.67 -0.23 8.45
N GLU A 80 -5.75 -0.98 7.83
CA GLU A 80 -5.13 -2.15 8.44
C GLU A 80 -4.25 -1.77 9.64
N ILE A 81 -3.46 -0.71 9.51
CA ILE A 81 -2.66 -0.14 10.61
C ILE A 81 -3.56 0.25 11.78
N GLU A 82 -4.62 1.04 11.54
CA GLU A 82 -5.58 1.44 12.58
C GLU A 82 -6.21 0.22 13.29
N GLY A 83 -6.54 -0.83 12.54
CA GLY A 83 -7.07 -2.07 13.10
C GLY A 83 -6.07 -2.84 13.95
N LEU A 84 -4.80 -2.88 13.55
CA LEU A 84 -3.73 -3.51 14.32
C LEU A 84 -3.39 -2.73 15.59
N GLU A 85 -3.39 -1.39 15.53
CA GLU A 85 -3.21 -0.53 16.70
C GLU A 85 -4.33 -0.73 17.71
N SER A 86 -5.59 -0.73 17.26
CA SER A 86 -6.75 -0.99 18.13
C SER A 86 -6.65 -2.35 18.82
N ARG A 87 -6.27 -3.41 18.08
CA ARG A 87 -6.08 -4.75 18.65
C ARG A 87 -4.94 -4.82 19.65
N LEU A 88 -3.89 -4.01 19.48
CA LEU A 88 -2.78 -3.94 20.43
C LEU A 88 -3.21 -3.23 21.72
N GLU A 89 -3.99 -2.15 21.61
CA GLU A 89 -4.55 -1.43 22.76
C GLU A 89 -5.49 -2.31 23.59
N GLU A 90 -6.32 -3.14 22.95
CA GLU A 90 -7.19 -4.10 23.63
C GLU A 90 -6.44 -5.19 24.41
N LEU A 91 -5.15 -5.41 24.13
CA LEU A 91 -4.31 -6.41 24.78
C LEU A 91 -3.50 -5.85 25.97
N HIS A 92 -3.44 -4.53 26.13
CA HIS A 92 -2.79 -3.85 27.26
C HIS A 92 -3.72 -3.77 28.48
#